data_AF-A0A7S1LG36-F1
#
_entry.id   AF-A0A7S1LG36-F1
#
_cell.length_a   1.000
_cell.length_b   1.000
_cell.length_c   1.000
_cell.angle_alpha   90.00
_cell.angle_beta   90.00
_cell.angle_gamma   90.00
#
_symmetry.space_group_name_H-M   'P 1'
#
loop_
_entity.id
_entity.type
_entity.pdbx_description
1 polymer ?
#
loop_
_entity_poly.entity_id
_entity_poly.type
_entity_poly.pdbx_seq_one_letter_code
_entity_poly.pdbx_strand_id
1 'polypeptide(L)'
;MTKKTAQQKKKDAKKARAAVAAQLNALESATKAVSGKTEVKAENVEAPVVVEEAALGEIGERFDARAREKFGLDVPTADAADNVQDAGAADAEHADGKDGENAVSRAKLRKELRMSVEELKLVAPDPSKVEFHDANAPDPVFYVRLKSHRHSIPVPRHWMQRSLFLSNQIDREPSDDIVPSFIEQTGVAAMRPENAKVNPKTLALPYLAGHPKLPVTEFGDVFYEGKDMRARFRRFRP
;
A
#
# COMPACT_ATOMS: atom_id res chain seq x y z
N MET A 1 -28.61 -40.66 8.61
CA MET A 1 -28.48 -39.18 8.64
C MET A 1 -29.78 -38.55 8.16
N THR A 2 -30.59 -38.00 9.06
CA THR A 2 -31.92 -37.46 8.74
C THR A 2 -31.79 -36.03 8.20
N LYS A 3 -32.26 -35.80 6.96
CA LYS A 3 -32.24 -34.47 6.33
C LYS A 3 -33.26 -33.57 7.03
N LYS A 4 -32.80 -32.47 7.63
CA LYS A 4 -33.67 -31.46 8.24
C LYS A 4 -34.62 -30.86 7.19
N THR A 5 -35.92 -30.82 7.51
CA THR A 5 -36.96 -30.23 6.66
C THR A 5 -36.77 -28.72 6.51
N ALA A 6 -37.28 -28.13 5.42
CA ALA A 6 -37.13 -26.71 5.14
C ALA A 6 -37.71 -25.81 6.25
N GLN A 7 -38.77 -26.27 6.93
CA GLN A 7 -39.36 -25.57 8.06
C GLN A 7 -38.44 -25.56 9.29
N GLN A 8 -37.71 -26.65 9.54
CA GLN A 8 -36.74 -26.73 10.63
C GLN A 8 -35.55 -25.78 10.39
N LYS A 9 -35.07 -25.69 9.14
CA LYS A 9 -34.01 -24.74 8.76
C LYS A 9 -34.43 -23.28 8.95
N LYS A 10 -35.68 -22.93 8.63
CA LYS A 10 -36.22 -21.57 8.86
C LYS A 10 -36.36 -21.24 10.35
N LYS A 11 -36.76 -22.21 11.18
CA LYS A 11 -36.82 -22.04 12.64
C LYS A 11 -35.44 -21.87 13.26
N ASP A 12 -34.46 -22.68 12.85
CA ASP A 12 -33.07 -22.59 13.31
C ASP A 12 -32.45 -21.23 12.91
N ALA A 13 -32.70 -20.74 11.70
CA ALA A 13 -32.24 -19.43 11.23
C ALA A 13 -32.89 -18.26 12.01
N LYS A 14 -34.19 -18.35 12.34
CA LYS A 14 -34.89 -17.35 13.16
C LYS A 14 -34.33 -17.31 14.59
N LYS A 15 -34.03 -18.48 15.16
CA LYS A 15 -33.41 -18.61 16.48
C LYS A 15 -31.98 -18.06 16.50
N ALA A 16 -31.20 -18.31 15.45
CA ALA A 16 -29.85 -17.75 15.31
C ALA A 16 -29.88 -16.21 15.18
N ARG A 17 -30.79 -15.65 14.39
CA ARG A 17 -30.96 -14.19 14.27
C ARG A 17 -31.37 -13.53 15.59
N ALA A 18 -32.26 -14.17 16.37
CA ALA A 18 -32.64 -13.68 17.68
C ALA A 18 -31.47 -13.71 18.69
N ALA A 19 -30.62 -14.74 18.62
CA ALA A 19 -29.43 -14.84 19.47
C ALA A 19 -28.39 -13.74 19.14
N VAL A 20 -28.16 -13.46 17.85
CA VAL A 20 -27.26 -12.37 17.43
C VAL A 20 -27.79 -11.00 17.85
N ALA A 21 -29.11 -10.77 17.72
CA ALA A 21 -29.72 -9.52 18.18
C ALA A 21 -29.59 -9.32 19.70
N ALA A 22 -29.69 -10.39 20.50
CA ALA A 22 -29.48 -10.34 21.94
C ALA A 22 -28.01 -10.03 22.30
N GLN A 23 -27.04 -10.56 21.54
CA GLN A 23 -25.62 -10.26 21.74
C GLN A 23 -25.28 -8.81 21.40
N LEU A 24 -25.88 -8.24 20.36
CA LEU A 24 -25.69 -6.83 20.01
C LEU A 24 -26.23 -5.89 21.09
N ASN A 25 -27.42 -6.17 21.63
CA ASN A 25 -27.97 -5.37 22.73
C ASN A 25 -27.15 -5.50 24.03
N ALA A 26 -26.52 -6.65 24.27
CA ALA A 26 -25.62 -6.84 25.41
C ALA A 26 -24.31 -6.05 25.24
N LEU A 27 -23.77 -5.98 24.03
CA LEU A 27 -22.59 -5.15 23.72
C LEU A 27 -22.89 -3.66 23.83
N GLU A 28 -24.06 -3.22 23.37
CA GLU A 28 -24.49 -1.81 23.45
C GLU A 28 -24.70 -1.35 24.90
N SER A 29 -25.22 -2.21 25.78
CA SER A 29 -25.34 -1.88 27.20
C SER A 29 -23.98 -1.87 27.91
N ALA A 30 -23.02 -2.70 27.50
CA ALA A 30 -21.66 -2.70 28.01
C ALA A 30 -20.85 -1.46 27.58
N THR A 31 -20.96 -1.03 26.31
CA THR A 31 -20.27 0.18 25.83
C THR A 31 -20.81 1.46 26.46
N LYS A 32 -22.14 1.51 26.71
CA LYS A 32 -22.76 2.62 27.43
C LYS A 32 -22.34 2.70 28.90
N ALA A 33 -22.07 1.56 29.54
CA ALA A 33 -21.53 1.52 30.90
C ALA A 33 -20.05 1.95 30.98
N VAL A 34 -19.25 1.68 29.93
CA VAL A 34 -17.83 2.09 29.85
C VAL A 34 -17.69 3.58 29.51
N SER A 35 -18.56 4.13 28.68
CA SER A 35 -18.56 5.56 28.29
C SER A 35 -18.80 6.50 29.48
N GLY A 36 -19.34 6.03 30.61
CA GLY A 36 -19.61 6.86 31.78
C GLY A 36 -18.40 7.11 32.70
N LYS A 37 -17.21 6.56 32.40
CA LYS A 37 -16.13 6.47 33.40
C LYS A 37 -14.74 6.99 33.02
N THR A 38 -14.54 7.63 31.87
CA THR A 38 -13.20 8.14 31.49
C THR A 38 -13.27 9.51 30.81
N GLU A 39 -13.09 10.57 31.59
CA GLU A 39 -12.54 11.83 31.08
C GLU A 39 -11.01 11.75 31.18
N VAL A 40 -10.32 11.81 30.04
CA VAL A 40 -8.86 11.99 30.00
C VAL A 40 -8.55 13.22 29.17
N LYS A 41 -7.98 14.23 29.84
CA LYS A 41 -7.44 15.47 29.27
C LYS A 41 -6.17 15.12 28.47
N ALA A 42 -6.17 15.39 27.16
CA ALA A 42 -5.00 15.23 26.31
C ALA A 42 -4.26 16.57 26.20
N GLU A 43 -3.10 16.69 26.86
CA GLU A 43 -2.08 17.69 26.53
C GLU A 43 -1.08 17.07 25.55
N ASN A 44 -0.96 17.69 24.38
CA ASN A 44 -0.06 17.31 23.30
C ASN A 44 1.31 17.96 23.55
N VAL A 45 2.35 17.15 23.75
CA VAL A 45 3.75 17.62 23.78
C VAL A 45 4.49 16.96 22.61
N GLU A 46 4.82 17.76 21.61
CA GLU A 46 5.68 17.38 20.50
C GLU A 46 7.14 17.29 20.98
N ALA A 47 7.70 16.08 20.98
CA ALA A 47 9.13 15.86 21.13
C ALA A 47 9.68 15.17 19.85
N PRO A 48 10.84 15.60 19.32
CA PRO A 48 11.42 15.00 18.12
C PRO A 48 12.00 13.61 18.44
N VAL A 49 11.44 12.57 17.84
CA VAL A 49 11.93 11.19 17.99
C VAL A 49 13.11 10.98 17.03
N VAL A 50 14.33 10.99 17.58
CA VAL A 50 15.52 10.43 16.93
C VAL A 50 15.37 8.91 16.98
N VAL A 51 15.24 8.27 15.82
CA VAL A 51 15.13 6.80 15.72
C VAL A 51 16.54 6.23 15.59
N GLU A 52 17.09 5.68 16.67
CA GLU A 52 18.30 4.85 16.59
C GLU A 52 18.00 3.49 15.96
N GLU A 53 18.91 2.97 15.14
CA GLU A 53 18.82 1.65 14.50
C GLU A 53 18.59 0.51 15.50
N ALA A 54 19.06 0.65 16.74
CA ALA A 54 18.84 -0.31 17.83
C ALA A 54 17.34 -0.55 18.12
N ALA A 55 16.50 0.49 18.01
CA ALA A 55 15.06 0.38 18.23
C ALA A 55 14.34 -0.36 17.10
N LEU A 56 14.98 -0.59 15.95
CA LEU A 56 14.45 -1.42 14.86
C LEU A 56 14.77 -2.89 15.09
N GLY A 57 15.95 -3.20 15.63
CA GLY A 57 16.35 -4.55 16.03
C GLY A 57 15.45 -5.10 17.14
N GLU A 58 15.18 -4.32 18.19
CA GLU A 58 14.30 -4.72 19.30
C GLU A 58 12.87 -5.08 18.85
N ILE A 59 12.37 -4.46 17.77
CA ILE A 59 11.02 -4.73 17.26
C ILE A 59 11.00 -6.04 16.47
N GLY A 60 12.03 -6.31 15.67
CA GLY A 60 12.21 -7.60 15.01
C GLY A 60 12.35 -8.73 16.01
N GLU A 61 13.15 -8.55 17.06
CA GLU A 61 13.28 -9.51 18.15
C GLU A 61 11.95 -9.72 18.90
N ARG A 62 11.14 -8.66 19.07
CA ARG A 62 9.82 -8.77 19.70
C ARG A 62 8.82 -9.54 18.83
N PHE A 63 8.96 -9.45 17.52
CA PHE A 63 8.17 -10.26 16.58
C PHE A 63 8.57 -11.73 16.63
N ASP A 64 9.88 -12.01 16.61
CA ASP A 64 10.42 -13.36 16.74
C ASP A 64 10.10 -13.97 18.12
N ALA A 65 10.14 -13.16 19.18
CA ALA A 65 9.73 -13.55 20.53
C ALA A 65 8.23 -13.86 20.60
N ARG A 66 7.37 -13.07 19.94
CA ARG A 66 5.93 -13.34 19.87
C ARG A 66 5.63 -14.61 19.06
N ALA A 67 6.40 -14.87 18.01
CA ALA A 67 6.32 -16.11 17.24
C ALA A 67 6.75 -17.33 18.07
N ARG A 68 7.83 -17.19 18.85
CA ARG A 68 8.30 -18.21 19.80
C ARG A 68 7.32 -18.48 20.94
N GLU A 69 6.81 -17.43 21.59
CA GLU A 69 5.91 -17.52 22.74
C GLU A 69 4.56 -18.14 22.37
N LYS A 70 3.98 -17.75 21.23
CA LYS A 70 2.67 -18.25 20.82
C LYS A 70 2.70 -19.58 20.07
N PHE A 71 3.81 -19.92 19.40
CA PHE A 71 3.84 -21.04 18.45
C PHE A 71 5.05 -21.97 18.58
N GLY A 72 5.98 -21.74 19.52
CA GLY A 72 7.09 -22.66 19.82
C GLY A 72 8.07 -22.87 18.67
N LEU A 73 8.21 -21.90 17.76
CA LEU A 73 9.03 -22.02 16.55
C LEU A 73 10.21 -21.04 16.58
N ASP A 74 11.42 -21.55 16.37
CA ASP A 74 12.62 -20.73 16.13
C ASP A 74 12.62 -20.26 14.66
N VAL A 75 12.47 -18.95 14.44
CA VAL A 75 12.64 -18.34 13.12
C VAL A 75 14.16 -18.26 12.85
N PRO A 76 14.68 -18.84 11.75
CA PRO A 76 16.11 -18.82 11.47
C PRO A 76 16.56 -17.38 11.16
N THR A 77 17.63 -16.95 11.84
CA THR A 77 18.29 -15.65 11.66
C THR A 77 18.82 -15.48 10.23
N ALA A 78 18.92 -14.22 9.81
CA ALA A 78 19.18 -13.75 8.45
C ALA A 78 20.37 -14.38 7.70
N ASP A 79 21.32 -15.02 8.39
CA ASP A 79 22.48 -15.69 7.77
C ASP A 79 22.11 -16.95 6.96
N ALA A 80 20.89 -17.49 7.13
CA ALA A 80 20.37 -18.61 6.34
C ALA A 80 19.46 -18.19 5.17
N ALA A 81 19.28 -16.88 4.93
CA ALA A 81 18.31 -16.36 3.96
C ALA A 81 18.86 -16.24 2.51
N ASP A 82 20.16 -16.41 2.29
CA ASP A 82 20.80 -16.18 0.98
C ASP A 82 20.52 -17.25 -0.09
N ASN A 83 19.68 -18.25 0.20
CA ASN A 83 19.28 -19.26 -0.79
C ASN A 83 17.76 -19.44 -0.93
N VAL A 84 16.95 -18.47 -0.50
CA VAL A 84 15.52 -18.45 -0.82
C VAL A 84 15.33 -17.62 -2.08
N GLN A 85 15.56 -18.26 -3.24
CA GLN A 85 14.99 -17.78 -4.49
C GLN A 85 13.48 -17.64 -4.30
N ASP A 86 12.98 -16.46 -4.64
CA ASP A 86 11.57 -16.11 -4.75
C ASP A 86 10.86 -17.07 -5.71
N ALA A 87 10.45 -18.23 -5.18
CA ALA A 87 9.61 -19.19 -5.88
C ALA A 87 8.16 -18.76 -5.71
N GLY A 88 7.68 -17.99 -6.69
CA GLY A 88 6.26 -17.77 -6.89
C GLY A 88 5.49 -19.09 -6.86
N ALA A 89 4.49 -19.15 -5.99
CA ALA A 89 3.28 -19.95 -6.09
C ALA A 89 3.37 -21.31 -6.83
N ALA A 90 4.27 -22.20 -6.42
CA ALA A 90 4.16 -23.65 -6.68
C ALA A 90 5.17 -24.40 -5.81
N ASP A 91 4.76 -24.86 -4.64
CA ASP A 91 5.29 -26.13 -4.13
C ASP A 91 4.33 -26.73 -3.10
N ALA A 92 3.53 -27.66 -3.58
CA ALA A 92 3.05 -28.75 -2.76
C ALA A 92 4.09 -29.87 -2.92
N GLU A 93 4.48 -30.47 -1.79
CA GLU A 93 5.21 -31.75 -1.67
C GLU A 93 6.74 -31.70 -1.71
N HIS A 94 7.39 -31.37 -0.57
CA HIS A 94 8.02 -32.36 0.31
C HIS A 94 8.68 -31.69 1.52
N ALA A 95 8.23 -32.05 2.72
CA ALA A 95 9.06 -32.02 3.92
C ALA A 95 8.61 -33.19 4.80
N ASP A 96 9.12 -34.38 4.48
CA ASP A 96 9.06 -35.53 5.39
C ASP A 96 10.21 -35.38 6.40
N GLY A 97 9.87 -35.47 7.68
CA GLY A 97 10.80 -35.22 8.77
C GLY A 97 10.05 -34.99 10.07
N LYS A 98 9.40 -36.07 10.55
CA LYS A 98 9.02 -36.40 11.93
C LYS A 98 9.04 -35.22 12.92
N ASP A 99 7.86 -34.76 13.34
CA ASP A 99 7.47 -34.66 14.76
C ASP A 99 6.04 -34.13 14.91
N GLY A 100 5.21 -34.92 15.61
CA GLY A 100 3.97 -34.48 16.27
C GLY A 100 2.71 -34.32 15.40
N GLU A 101 1.64 -35.02 15.78
CA GLU A 101 0.27 -34.96 15.23
C GLU A 101 -0.40 -33.56 15.32
N ASN A 102 0.34 -32.52 15.70
CA ASN A 102 -0.10 -31.14 15.85
C ASN A 102 0.79 -30.13 15.09
N ALA A 103 1.63 -30.57 14.15
CA ALA A 103 2.44 -29.67 13.33
C ALA A 103 1.55 -28.85 12.38
N VAL A 104 1.25 -27.61 12.79
CA VAL A 104 0.52 -26.63 11.99
C VAL A 104 1.32 -26.35 10.72
N SER A 105 0.70 -26.43 9.55
CA SER A 105 1.40 -26.12 8.29
C SER A 105 1.95 -24.69 8.33
N ARG A 106 3.13 -24.45 7.73
CA ARG A 106 3.76 -23.11 7.69
C ARG A 106 2.80 -22.04 7.17
N ALA A 107 1.91 -22.40 6.25
CA ALA A 107 0.87 -21.50 5.72
C ALA A 107 -0.20 -21.14 6.77
N LYS A 108 -0.63 -22.11 7.60
CA LYS A 108 -1.59 -21.87 8.67
C LYS A 108 -0.97 -21.06 9.81
N LEU A 109 0.29 -21.32 10.17
CA LEU A 109 1.03 -20.51 11.16
C LEU A 109 1.17 -19.06 10.71
N ARG A 110 1.56 -18.83 9.44
CA ARG A 110 1.61 -17.47 8.87
C ARG A 110 0.26 -16.76 8.89
N LYS A 111 -0.85 -17.50 8.74
CA LYS A 111 -2.20 -16.90 8.80
C LYS A 111 -2.60 -16.53 10.22
N GLU A 112 -2.21 -17.34 11.21
CA GLU A 112 -2.47 -17.08 12.63
C GLU A 112 -1.62 -15.94 13.20
N LEU A 113 -0.44 -15.69 12.60
CA LEU A 113 0.44 -14.58 12.98
C LEU A 113 0.01 -13.22 12.39
N ARG A 114 -0.86 -13.21 11.37
CA ARG A 114 -1.36 -11.96 10.76
C ARG A 114 -2.26 -11.20 11.72
N MET A 115 -2.03 -9.90 11.83
CA MET A 115 -2.92 -8.99 12.55
C MET A 115 -4.12 -8.60 11.70
N SER A 116 -5.26 -8.32 12.33
CA SER A 116 -6.38 -7.69 11.62
C SER A 116 -6.07 -6.23 11.26
N VAL A 117 -6.69 -5.70 10.20
CA VAL A 117 -6.48 -4.30 9.79
C VAL A 117 -6.93 -3.31 10.88
N GLU A 118 -7.95 -3.68 11.65
CA GLU A 118 -8.47 -2.88 12.77
C GLU A 118 -7.44 -2.82 13.92
N GLU A 119 -6.89 -3.97 14.30
CA GLU A 119 -5.79 -4.03 15.28
C GLU A 119 -4.57 -3.24 14.82
N LEU A 120 -4.21 -3.35 13.53
CA LEU A 120 -3.08 -2.61 12.98
C LEU A 120 -3.30 -1.09 13.05
N LYS A 121 -4.51 -0.61 12.79
CA LYS A 121 -4.86 0.81 12.92
C LYS A 121 -4.81 1.32 14.36
N LEU A 122 -5.06 0.45 15.34
CA LEU A 122 -4.95 0.82 16.77
C LEU A 122 -3.49 1.00 17.21
N VAL A 123 -2.56 0.23 16.63
CA VAL A 123 -1.15 0.19 17.04
C VAL A 123 -0.26 1.11 16.18
N ALA A 124 -0.61 1.31 14.91
CA ALA A 124 0.19 2.08 13.96
C ALA A 124 0.38 3.54 14.36
N PRO A 125 1.55 4.15 14.06
CA PRO A 125 1.80 5.58 14.32
C PRO A 125 0.88 6.49 13.51
N ASP A 126 0.68 6.18 12.22
CA ASP A 126 -0.20 6.92 11.32
C ASP A 126 -1.32 6.00 10.78
N PRO A 127 -2.50 5.93 11.42
CA PRO A 127 -3.58 5.03 10.99
C PRO A 127 -4.14 5.35 9.60
N SER A 128 -3.96 6.59 9.11
CA SER A 128 -4.42 7.02 7.78
C SER A 128 -3.62 6.42 6.63
N LYS A 129 -2.38 5.99 6.86
CA LYS A 129 -1.52 5.38 5.83
C LYS A 129 -1.69 3.86 5.73
N VAL A 130 -2.49 3.26 6.63
CA VAL A 130 -2.74 1.82 6.67
C VAL A 130 -3.69 1.42 5.54
N GLU A 131 -3.20 0.58 4.64
CA GLU A 131 -3.97 -0.02 3.55
C GLU A 131 -4.38 -1.44 3.92
N PHE A 132 -5.35 -1.99 3.19
CA PHE A 132 -5.88 -3.33 3.46
C PHE A 132 -4.88 -4.47 3.23
N HIS A 133 -3.82 -4.23 2.45
CA HIS A 133 -2.75 -5.20 2.19
C HIS A 133 -1.71 -5.28 3.29
N ASP A 134 -1.57 -4.22 4.09
CA ASP A 134 -0.48 -4.08 5.05
C ASP A 134 -0.53 -5.19 6.12
N ALA A 135 -1.73 -5.72 6.41
CA ALA A 135 -1.97 -6.86 7.30
C ALA A 135 -1.36 -8.20 6.83
N ASN A 136 -1.00 -8.32 5.54
CA ASN A 136 -0.41 -9.54 4.99
C ASN A 136 1.12 -9.56 5.04
N ALA A 137 1.75 -8.44 5.42
CA ALA A 137 3.19 -8.36 5.62
C ALA A 137 3.63 -9.33 6.74
N PRO A 138 4.89 -9.83 6.71
CA PRO A 138 5.43 -10.63 7.80
C PRO A 138 5.38 -9.85 9.11
N ASP A 139 5.90 -8.62 9.14
CA ASP A 139 5.71 -7.67 10.25
C ASP A 139 4.86 -6.47 9.78
N PRO A 140 3.56 -6.45 10.09
CA PRO A 140 2.67 -5.37 9.66
C PRO A 140 2.93 -4.05 10.39
N VAL A 141 3.41 -4.08 11.64
CA VAL A 141 3.64 -2.87 12.44
C VAL A 141 4.88 -2.13 11.93
N PHE A 142 5.97 -2.86 11.73
CA PHE A 142 7.20 -2.30 11.16
C PHE A 142 6.98 -1.80 9.73
N TYR A 143 6.23 -2.55 8.91
CA TYR A 143 5.92 -2.13 7.54
C TYR A 143 5.22 -0.76 7.49
N VAL A 144 4.21 -0.54 8.34
CA VAL A 144 3.51 0.74 8.43
C VAL A 144 4.42 1.84 8.98
N ARG A 145 5.33 1.52 9.91
CA ARG A 145 6.34 2.48 10.40
C ARG A 145 7.25 2.99 9.28
N LEU A 146 7.71 2.09 8.40
CA LEU A 146 8.52 2.47 7.24
C LEU A 146 7.71 3.31 6.24
N LYS A 147 6.48 2.89 5.96
CA LYS A 147 5.54 3.63 5.09
C LYS A 147 5.19 5.01 5.64
N SER A 148 5.14 5.17 6.96
CA SER A 148 4.85 6.44 7.62
C SER A 148 6.06 7.36 7.80
N HIS A 149 7.27 6.87 7.53
CA HIS A 149 8.48 7.63 7.72
C HIS A 149 8.49 8.95 6.93
N ARG A 150 9.21 9.94 7.45
CA ARG A 150 9.26 11.27 6.85
C ARG A 150 9.91 11.18 5.47
N HIS A 151 9.29 11.82 4.48
CA HIS A 151 9.74 11.84 3.08
C HIS A 151 9.79 10.45 2.41
N SER A 152 9.10 9.44 2.94
CA SER A 152 8.87 8.20 2.22
C SER A 152 7.86 8.43 1.08
N ILE A 153 8.09 7.78 -0.06
CA ILE A 153 7.17 7.80 -1.20
C ILE A 153 6.42 6.47 -1.21
N PRO A 154 5.07 6.48 -1.23
CA PRO A 154 4.30 5.24 -1.24
C PRO A 154 4.46 4.49 -2.56
N VAL A 155 4.23 3.17 -2.50
CA VAL A 155 4.24 2.30 -3.69
C VAL A 155 3.18 2.78 -4.70
N PRO A 156 3.53 2.96 -5.99
CA PRO A 156 2.61 3.48 -7.01
C PRO A 156 1.39 2.58 -7.24
N ARG A 157 0.16 3.12 -7.18
CA ARG A 157 -1.12 2.40 -7.21
C ARG A 157 -1.29 1.31 -8.29
N HIS A 158 -0.58 1.40 -9.42
CA HIS A 158 -0.69 0.43 -10.50
C HIS A 158 -0.05 -0.93 -10.19
N TRP A 159 0.78 -1.04 -9.14
CA TRP A 159 1.38 -2.30 -8.69
C TRP A 159 0.36 -3.41 -8.46
N MET A 160 -0.84 -3.01 -8.06
CA MET A 160 -1.91 -3.90 -7.64
C MET A 160 -2.95 -4.13 -8.75
N GLN A 161 -2.82 -3.43 -9.87
CA GLN A 161 -3.74 -3.53 -10.98
C GLN A 161 -3.42 -4.76 -11.82
N ARG A 162 -4.46 -5.44 -12.32
CA ARG A 162 -4.31 -6.57 -13.25
C ARG A 162 -3.91 -6.15 -14.66
N SER A 163 -4.13 -4.87 -15.00
CA SER A 163 -3.78 -4.34 -16.31
C SER A 163 -2.32 -3.94 -16.36
N LEU A 164 -1.71 -4.03 -17.54
CA LEU A 164 -0.36 -3.50 -17.76
C LEU A 164 -0.37 -1.98 -17.57
N PHE A 165 0.73 -1.44 -17.05
CA PHE A 165 0.89 0.00 -16.91
C PHE A 165 0.76 0.69 -18.28
N LEU A 166 -0.04 1.76 -18.35
CA LEU A 166 -0.38 2.53 -19.57
C LEU A 166 -1.29 1.81 -20.58
N SER A 167 -1.92 0.69 -20.23
CA SER A 167 -2.82 -0.03 -21.15
C SER A 167 -3.99 0.82 -21.65
N ASN A 168 -4.52 1.73 -20.83
CA ASN A 168 -5.65 2.58 -21.19
C ASN A 168 -5.21 3.83 -21.97
N GLN A 169 -3.91 3.99 -22.22
CA GLN A 169 -3.33 5.08 -23.00
C GLN A 169 -2.81 4.63 -24.37
N ILE A 170 -2.90 3.33 -24.70
CA ILE A 170 -2.47 2.79 -25.99
C ILE A 170 -3.27 3.41 -27.15
N ASP A 171 -4.58 3.56 -26.97
CA ASP A 171 -5.48 4.10 -28.01
C ASP A 171 -5.60 5.63 -27.97
N ARG A 172 -4.75 6.30 -27.17
CA ARG A 172 -4.76 7.76 -27.10
C ARG A 172 -4.03 8.30 -28.33
N GLU A 173 -4.68 9.25 -29.00
CA GLU A 173 -4.03 10.01 -30.06
C GLU A 173 -2.68 10.55 -29.55
N PRO A 174 -1.58 10.39 -30.30
CA PRO A 174 -0.31 10.96 -29.92
C PRO A 174 -0.53 12.44 -29.65
N SER A 175 -0.03 12.94 -28.52
CA SER A 175 -0.04 14.39 -28.33
C SER A 175 0.73 15.01 -29.48
N ASP A 176 0.19 16.05 -30.10
CA ASP A 176 1.00 16.94 -30.93
C ASP A 176 2.24 17.32 -30.11
N ASP A 177 3.42 17.33 -30.75
CA ASP A 177 4.66 17.75 -30.10
C ASP A 177 4.51 19.23 -29.69
N ILE A 178 4.00 19.48 -28.49
CA ILE A 178 3.82 20.82 -27.94
C ILE A 178 5.21 21.34 -27.61
N VAL A 179 5.73 22.12 -28.55
CA VAL A 179 6.96 22.85 -28.37
C VAL A 179 6.68 23.98 -27.36
N PRO A 180 7.55 24.20 -26.35
CA PRO A 180 7.38 25.33 -25.45
C PRO A 180 7.32 26.65 -26.21
N SER A 181 6.47 27.58 -25.76
CA SER A 181 6.19 28.85 -26.47
C SER A 181 7.42 29.68 -26.84
N PHE A 182 8.48 29.64 -26.02
CA PHE A 182 9.73 30.34 -26.32
C PHE A 182 10.51 29.75 -27.50
N ILE A 183 10.37 28.44 -27.76
CA ILE A 183 10.96 27.77 -28.92
C ILE A 183 10.07 27.96 -30.14
N GLU A 184 8.75 27.97 -29.97
CA GLU A 184 7.79 28.28 -31.06
C GLU A 184 8.04 29.68 -31.65
N GLN A 185 8.29 30.67 -30.79
CA GLN A 185 8.63 32.05 -31.19
C GLN A 185 9.88 32.14 -32.07
N THR A 186 10.80 31.18 -31.95
CA THR A 186 12.00 31.09 -32.79
C THR A 186 11.67 30.80 -34.27
N GLY A 187 10.44 30.35 -34.58
CA GLY A 187 9.99 30.07 -35.95
C GLY A 187 10.61 28.82 -36.59
N VAL A 188 11.33 28.00 -35.82
CA VAL A 188 12.05 26.81 -36.32
C VAL A 188 11.12 25.77 -36.91
N ALA A 189 9.91 25.62 -36.35
CA ALA A 189 8.91 24.71 -36.88
C ALA A 189 8.52 25.06 -38.34
N ALA A 190 8.42 26.35 -38.67
CA ALA A 190 8.12 26.79 -40.03
C ALA A 190 9.31 26.65 -40.99
N MET A 191 10.54 26.72 -40.47
CA MET A 191 11.78 26.58 -41.26
C MET A 191 12.19 25.13 -41.55
N ARG A 192 11.60 24.14 -40.85
CA ARG A 192 11.86 22.71 -41.05
C ARG A 192 10.80 22.13 -42.01
N PRO A 193 10.99 22.15 -43.33
CA PRO A 193 10.15 21.33 -44.21
C PRO A 193 10.45 19.85 -43.94
N GLU A 194 9.42 19.01 -43.87
CA GLU A 194 9.50 17.57 -43.60
C GLU A 194 10.49 16.81 -44.51
N ASN A 195 10.88 17.36 -45.67
CA ASN A 195 11.67 16.67 -46.69
C ASN A 195 12.79 17.49 -47.39
N ALA A 196 13.13 18.71 -46.96
CA ALA A 196 14.19 19.47 -47.66
C ALA A 196 15.56 19.31 -47.01
N LYS A 197 16.57 18.99 -47.82
CA LYS A 197 17.99 19.08 -47.47
C LYS A 197 18.36 20.57 -47.29
N VAL A 198 17.97 21.16 -46.16
CA VAL A 198 18.26 22.56 -45.84
C VAL A 198 19.76 22.70 -45.55
N ASN A 199 20.42 23.63 -46.23
CA ASN A 199 21.84 23.89 -46.00
C ASN A 199 22.04 24.39 -44.55
N PRO A 200 23.00 23.85 -43.79
CA PRO A 200 23.19 24.19 -42.38
C PRO A 200 23.57 25.67 -42.17
N LYS A 201 24.13 26.33 -43.19
CA LYS A 201 24.53 27.75 -43.14
C LYS A 201 23.36 28.74 -43.24
N THR A 202 22.20 28.30 -43.72
CA THR A 202 20.98 29.13 -43.84
C THR A 202 20.15 29.14 -42.57
N LEU A 203 20.37 28.18 -41.64
CA LEU A 203 19.70 28.13 -40.34
C LEU A 203 20.50 28.95 -39.32
N ALA A 204 20.52 30.26 -39.48
CA ALA A 204 21.03 31.16 -38.46
C ALA A 204 19.93 31.35 -37.39
N LEU A 205 19.89 30.46 -36.41
CA LEU A 205 18.96 30.59 -35.28
C LEU A 205 19.37 31.76 -34.39
N PRO A 206 18.44 32.65 -34.00
CA PRO A 206 18.74 33.62 -32.96
C PRO A 206 19.15 32.87 -31.69
N TYR A 207 20.27 33.28 -31.09
CA TYR A 207 20.76 32.71 -29.83
C TYR A 207 19.65 32.83 -28.78
N LEU A 208 19.19 31.68 -28.26
CA LEU A 208 18.16 31.60 -27.24
C LEU A 208 18.70 32.21 -25.94
N ALA A 209 18.45 33.51 -25.74
CA ALA A 209 18.80 34.19 -24.51
C ALA A 209 17.80 33.83 -23.40
N GLY A 210 18.25 33.09 -22.38
CA GLY A 210 17.52 32.85 -21.13
C GLY A 210 16.24 32.02 -21.28
N HIS A 211 16.32 30.72 -20.99
CA HIS A 211 15.15 29.85 -21.02
C HIS A 211 14.25 30.06 -19.78
N PRO A 212 12.93 30.18 -19.94
CA PRO A 212 12.01 30.20 -18.81
C PRO A 212 12.07 28.86 -18.07
N LYS A 213 11.98 28.90 -16.73
CA LYS A 213 11.95 27.69 -15.90
C LYS A 213 10.63 26.95 -16.14
N LEU A 214 10.72 25.75 -16.69
CA LEU A 214 9.56 24.88 -16.89
C LEU A 214 8.96 24.45 -15.55
N PRO A 215 7.64 24.25 -15.47
CA PRO A 215 7.02 23.70 -14.27
C PRO A 215 7.52 22.27 -14.06
N VAL A 216 8.31 22.07 -13.00
CA VAL A 216 8.79 20.76 -12.57
C VAL A 216 7.86 20.17 -11.52
N THR A 217 7.80 18.85 -11.44
CA THR A 217 7.08 18.13 -10.39
C THR A 217 7.77 18.30 -9.05
N GLU A 218 6.98 18.32 -7.98
CA GLU A 218 7.50 18.37 -6.61
C GLU A 218 7.99 16.99 -6.14
N PHE A 219 8.79 16.98 -5.06
CA PHE A 219 9.23 15.74 -4.43
C PHE A 219 8.03 14.93 -3.93
N GLY A 220 8.00 13.63 -4.26
CA GLY A 220 6.90 12.73 -3.90
C GLY A 220 5.72 12.73 -4.89
N ASP A 221 5.77 13.53 -5.95
CA ASP A 221 4.73 13.55 -6.96
C ASP A 221 4.87 12.38 -7.96
N VAL A 222 4.28 11.23 -7.61
CA VAL A 222 4.34 10.01 -8.42
C VAL A 222 3.43 10.10 -9.65
N PHE A 223 3.92 9.67 -10.80
CA PHE A 223 3.09 9.55 -12.00
C PHE A 223 2.18 8.32 -11.93
N TYR A 224 0.92 8.49 -12.34
CA TYR A 224 -0.03 7.40 -12.45
C TYR A 224 -0.91 7.61 -13.69
N GLU A 225 -1.44 6.51 -14.22
CA GLU A 225 -2.27 6.55 -15.42
C GLU A 225 -3.49 7.49 -15.22
N GLY A 226 -3.67 8.43 -16.15
CA GLY A 226 -4.74 9.42 -16.09
C GLY A 226 -4.43 10.69 -15.27
N LYS A 227 -3.22 10.81 -14.70
CA LYS A 227 -2.78 12.01 -13.97
C LYS A 227 -2.88 13.28 -14.82
N ASP A 228 -2.51 13.23 -16.10
CA ASP A 228 -2.54 14.38 -17.00
C ASP A 228 -3.95 14.88 -17.31
N MET A 229 -4.94 13.97 -17.31
CA MET A 229 -6.34 14.36 -17.48
C MET A 229 -6.81 15.14 -16.26
N ARG A 230 -6.49 14.66 -15.06
CA ARG A 230 -6.83 15.34 -13.82
C ARG A 230 -6.15 16.71 -13.69
N ALA A 231 -4.92 16.83 -14.19
CA ALA A 231 -4.19 18.10 -14.21
C ALA A 231 -4.89 19.17 -15.07
N ARG A 232 -5.50 18.79 -16.20
CA ARG A 232 -6.29 19.71 -17.05
C ARG A 232 -7.48 20.32 -16.29
N PHE A 233 -8.12 19.55 -15.42
CA PHE A 233 -9.29 20.02 -14.67
C PHE A 233 -8.96 20.91 -13.46
N ARG A 234 -7.69 20.99 -13.04
CA ARG A 234 -7.28 21.86 -11.91
C ARG A 234 -7.50 23.36 -12.16
N ARG A 235 -7.65 23.77 -13.41
CA ARG A 235 -7.86 25.18 -13.81
C ARG A 235 -9.29 25.65 -13.56
N PHE A 236 -10.24 24.73 -13.42
CA PHE A 236 -11.64 25.07 -13.16
C PHE A 236 -11.88 25.15 -11.65
N ARG A 237 -12.37 26.30 -11.18
CA ARG A 237 -12.92 26.49 -9.83
C ARG A 237 -14.44 26.49 -9.89
N PRO A 238 -15.14 26.04 -8.83
CA PRO A 238 -16.59 26.08 -8.76
C PRO A 238 -17.15 27.49 -8.89
#